data_AF-A0A930ZE01-F1
#
_entry.id   AF-A0A930ZE01-F1
#
_cell.length_a   1.000
_cell.length_b   1.000
_cell.length_c   1.000
_cell.angle_alpha   90.00
_cell.angle_beta   90.00
_cell.angle_gamma   90.00
#
_symmetry.space_group_name_H-M   'P 1'
#
loop_
_entity.id
_entity.type
_entity.pdbx_description
1 polymer ?
#
loop_
_entity_poly.entity_id
_entity_poly.type
_entity_poly.pdbx_seq_one_letter_code
_entity_poly.pdbx_strand_id
1 'polypeptide(L)'
;MRKSLWLGLFGLLALVGCVPSYQAPQPYYETRLGFNFLIPPDWPTGRYGEREYAAVELTQTQALSSGAIELYYIPMDNTKPPQPLFKIYQYTKTNWATAQGSSSLDRPKLVKSGDVVYAAVLPTANPYDPTTPDGKTYARMVLTLDQIQKSIVQR
;
A
#
# COMPACT_ATOMS: atom_id res chain seq x y z
N MET A 1 -65.55 -41.19 -19.61
CA MET A 1 -64.64 -42.16 -18.94
C MET A 1 -63.72 -41.38 -18.01
N ARG A 2 -63.61 -41.85 -16.76
CA ARG A 2 -62.89 -41.27 -15.61
C ARG A 2 -61.37 -41.55 -15.64
N LYS A 3 -60.59 -40.72 -14.91
CA LYS A 3 -59.45 -41.03 -13.99
C LYS A 3 -58.77 -39.69 -13.63
N SER A 4 -58.97 -39.09 -12.44
CA SER A 4 -58.43 -39.36 -11.09
C SER A 4 -56.93 -39.11 -10.90
N LEU A 5 -56.66 -38.04 -10.11
CA LEU A 5 -55.57 -37.70 -9.15
C LEU A 5 -54.24 -38.47 -9.16
N TRP A 6 -53.14 -37.76 -8.89
CA TRP A 6 -52.28 -37.96 -7.70
C TRP A 6 -51.47 -36.69 -7.35
N LEU A 7 -51.45 -36.37 -6.04
CA LEU A 7 -50.61 -35.36 -5.38
C LEU A 7 -49.14 -35.79 -5.37
N GLY A 8 -48.23 -34.81 -5.43
CA GLY A 8 -46.82 -34.97 -5.09
C GLY A 8 -46.26 -33.68 -4.49
N LEU A 9 -46.52 -33.45 -3.20
CA LEU A 9 -45.86 -32.43 -2.40
C LEU A 9 -44.46 -32.95 -2.06
N PHE A 10 -43.40 -32.40 -2.66
CA PHE A 10 -42.04 -32.55 -2.15
C PHE A 10 -41.59 -31.20 -1.57
N GLY A 11 -41.49 -31.16 -0.25
CA GLY A 11 -40.86 -30.05 0.46
C GLY A 11 -39.38 -30.00 0.14
N LEU A 12 -38.93 -28.86 -0.36
CA LEU A 12 -37.51 -28.50 -0.36
C LEU A 12 -37.28 -27.59 0.85
N LEU A 13 -36.77 -28.16 1.93
CA LEU A 13 -36.08 -27.40 2.98
C LEU A 13 -34.83 -26.79 2.33
N ALA A 14 -34.93 -25.52 1.91
CA ALA A 14 -33.76 -24.73 1.56
C ALA A 14 -32.98 -24.44 2.85
N LEU A 15 -31.99 -25.29 3.14
CA LEU A 15 -30.93 -24.97 4.07
C LEU A 15 -30.19 -23.75 3.51
N VAL A 16 -30.51 -22.56 4.04
CA VAL A 16 -29.73 -21.34 3.82
C VAL A 16 -28.42 -21.51 4.58
N GLY A 17 -27.48 -22.23 3.97
CA GLY A 17 -26.09 -22.26 4.44
C GLY A 17 -25.47 -20.89 4.19
N CYS A 18 -25.13 -20.18 5.27
CA CYS A 18 -24.17 -19.08 5.21
C CYS A 18 -22.89 -19.62 4.56
N VAL A 19 -22.64 -19.29 3.30
CA VAL A 19 -21.33 -19.48 2.69
C VAL A 19 -20.44 -18.41 3.31
N PRO A 20 -19.43 -18.74 4.14
CA PRO A 20 -18.46 -17.74 4.57
C PRO A 20 -17.80 -17.18 3.31
N SER A 21 -17.89 -15.86 3.12
CA SER A 21 -17.21 -15.18 2.03
C SER A 21 -15.72 -15.45 2.18
N TYR A 22 -15.16 -16.30 1.32
CA TYR A 22 -13.72 -16.49 1.21
C TYR A 22 -13.13 -15.19 0.68
N GLN A 23 -12.63 -14.36 1.60
CA GLN A 23 -11.85 -13.19 1.22
C GLN A 23 -10.45 -13.69 0.90
N ALA A 24 -10.09 -13.68 -0.39
CA ALA A 24 -8.74 -14.01 -0.80
C ALA A 24 -7.74 -13.16 0.02
N PRO A 25 -6.58 -13.71 0.42
CA PRO A 25 -5.60 -12.96 1.18
C PRO A 25 -5.26 -11.65 0.46
N GLN A 26 -5.37 -10.51 1.14
CA GLN A 26 -4.99 -9.23 0.55
C GLN A 26 -3.49 -9.27 0.26
N PRO A 27 -3.05 -8.94 -0.97
CA PRO A 27 -1.62 -8.92 -1.30
C PRO A 27 -0.90 -7.93 -0.38
N TYR A 28 0.26 -8.32 0.11
CA TYR A 28 1.07 -7.51 1.00
C TYR A 28 2.56 -7.65 0.68
N TYR A 29 3.33 -6.63 1.06
CA TYR A 29 4.79 -6.68 1.06
C TYR A 29 5.32 -6.90 2.47
N GLU A 30 6.24 -7.84 2.61
CA GLU A 30 6.98 -8.08 3.85
C GLU A 30 8.21 -7.19 3.87
N THR A 31 8.21 -6.20 4.76
CA THR A 31 9.36 -5.29 4.86
C THR A 31 10.37 -5.81 5.86
N ARG A 32 11.66 -5.59 5.61
CA ARG A 32 12.72 -5.80 6.61
C ARG A 32 12.66 -4.80 7.76
N LEU A 33 11.86 -3.73 7.62
CA LEU A 33 11.64 -2.72 8.66
C LEU A 33 10.66 -3.17 9.76
N GLY A 34 10.12 -4.39 9.71
CA GLY A 34 9.29 -4.93 10.81
C GLY A 34 7.80 -4.77 10.63
N PHE A 35 7.33 -4.35 9.46
CA PHE A 35 5.90 -4.25 9.15
C PHE A 35 5.57 -4.90 7.81
N ASN A 36 4.28 -5.19 7.60
CA ASN A 36 3.72 -5.57 6.32
C ASN A 36 2.96 -4.38 5.73
N PHE A 37 3.11 -4.15 4.43
CA PHE A 37 2.33 -3.15 3.70
C PHE A 37 1.22 -3.82 2.90
N LEU A 38 -0.04 -3.55 3.24
CA LEU A 38 -1.20 -4.03 2.50
C LEU A 38 -1.35 -3.25 1.19
N ILE A 39 -1.28 -3.96 0.07
CA ILE A 39 -1.43 -3.36 -1.26
C ILE A 39 -2.89 -2.99 -1.48
N PRO A 40 -3.19 -1.75 -1.90
CA PRO A 40 -4.53 -1.35 -2.27
C PRO A 40 -5.08 -2.26 -3.39
N PRO A 41 -6.31 -2.79 -3.26
CA PRO A 41 -6.85 -3.76 -4.21
C PRO A 41 -7.13 -3.17 -5.60
N ASP A 42 -7.19 -1.85 -5.72
CA ASP A 42 -7.38 -1.11 -6.96
C ASP A 42 -6.08 -0.83 -7.73
N TRP A 43 -4.93 -1.18 -7.16
CA TRP A 43 -3.65 -1.07 -7.86
C TRP A 43 -3.53 -2.12 -8.97
N PRO A 44 -3.18 -1.71 -10.20
CA PRO A 44 -2.99 -2.65 -11.29
C PRO A 44 -1.75 -3.52 -11.05
N THR A 45 -1.94 -4.83 -11.16
CA THR A 45 -0.86 -5.83 -11.06
C THR A 45 0.27 -5.53 -12.04
N GLY A 46 1.52 -5.68 -11.60
CA GLY A 46 2.71 -5.48 -12.43
C GLY A 46 3.05 -4.02 -12.73
N ARG A 47 2.39 -3.05 -12.08
CA ARG A 47 2.65 -1.61 -12.22
C ARG A 47 3.27 -0.97 -10.98
N TYR A 48 3.69 -1.79 -10.04
CA TYR A 48 4.38 -1.35 -8.84
C TYR A 48 5.51 -2.33 -8.51
N GLY A 49 6.51 -1.81 -7.82
CA GLY A 49 7.58 -2.60 -7.22
C GLY A 49 8.05 -1.94 -5.94
N GLU A 50 8.96 -2.62 -5.25
CA GLU A 50 9.54 -2.16 -4.00
C GLU A 50 11.07 -2.11 -4.06
N ARG A 51 11.64 -1.22 -3.27
CA ARG A 51 13.07 -1.13 -3.03
C ARG A 51 13.32 -0.79 -1.57
N GLU A 52 14.15 -1.58 -0.92
CA GLU A 52 14.61 -1.31 0.43
C GLU A 52 15.98 -0.64 0.42
N TYR A 53 16.22 0.17 1.45
CA TYR A 53 17.45 0.92 1.65
C TYR A 53 17.91 0.69 3.09
N ALA A 54 19.16 0.26 3.25
CA ALA A 54 19.85 0.28 4.54
C ALA A 54 20.22 1.72 4.92
N ALA A 55 20.42 1.97 6.21
CA ALA A 55 20.81 3.30 6.70
C ALA A 55 22.04 3.90 5.98
N VAL A 56 23.01 3.05 5.61
CA VAL A 56 24.25 3.47 4.92
C VAL A 56 24.03 3.94 3.48
N GLU A 57 22.88 3.61 2.88
CA GLU A 57 22.52 3.97 1.50
C GLU A 57 21.72 5.27 1.43
N LEU A 58 21.37 5.85 2.59
CA LEU A 58 20.53 7.04 2.69
C LEU A 58 21.38 8.32 2.78
N THR A 59 20.86 9.42 2.26
CA THR A 59 21.56 10.73 2.29
C THR A 59 21.76 11.24 3.72
N GLN A 60 22.70 12.16 3.95
CA GLN A 60 23.00 12.70 5.29
C GLN A 60 21.77 13.25 6.04
N THR A 61 20.81 13.86 5.34
CA THR A 61 19.57 14.37 5.95
C THR A 61 18.62 13.25 6.38
N GLN A 62 18.74 12.07 5.76
CA GLN A 62 17.95 10.86 6.04
C GLN A 62 18.71 9.86 6.92
N ALA A 63 20.01 10.10 7.18
CA ALA A 63 20.92 9.20 7.91
C ALA A 63 20.54 8.98 9.38
N LEU A 64 19.57 9.73 9.91
CA LEU A 64 18.99 9.49 11.22
C LEU A 64 18.00 8.29 11.22
N SER A 65 17.59 7.81 10.05
CA SER A 65 16.75 6.62 9.93
C SER A 65 17.59 5.33 9.97
N SER A 66 17.00 4.24 10.48
CA SER A 66 17.60 2.91 10.47
C SER A 66 17.48 2.21 9.11
N GLY A 67 16.68 2.77 8.21
CA GLY A 67 16.45 2.26 6.86
C GLY A 67 15.18 2.85 6.26
N ALA A 68 14.92 2.53 5.00
CA ALA A 68 13.73 2.95 4.29
C ALA A 68 13.22 1.88 3.33
N ILE A 69 11.93 1.96 3.01
CA ILE A 69 11.32 1.24 1.89
C ILE A 69 10.64 2.24 0.96
N GLU A 70 10.89 2.08 -0.33
CA GLU A 70 10.23 2.82 -1.41
C GLU A 70 9.32 1.87 -2.17
N LEU A 71 8.05 2.25 -2.30
CA LEU A 71 7.20 1.68 -3.33
C LEU A 71 7.24 2.63 -4.52
N TYR A 72 7.44 2.07 -5.71
CA TYR A 72 7.53 2.82 -6.95
C TYR A 72 6.58 2.28 -8.00
N TYR A 73 6.16 3.16 -8.90
CA TYR A 73 5.37 2.88 -10.08
C TYR A 73 6.27 2.45 -11.24
N ILE A 74 5.86 1.40 -11.95
CA ILE A 74 6.53 0.91 -13.17
C ILE A 74 5.74 1.41 -14.39
N PRO A 75 6.30 2.33 -15.19
CA PRO A 75 5.59 2.90 -16.33
C PRO A 75 5.28 1.86 -17.41
N MET A 76 4.22 2.12 -18.17
CA MET A 76 3.89 1.39 -19.40
C MET A 76 4.88 1.74 -20.50
N ASP A 77 5.29 3.01 -20.59
CA ASP A 77 6.42 3.44 -21.39
C ASP A 77 7.74 2.99 -20.74
N ASN A 78 8.30 1.90 -21.24
CA ASN A 78 9.54 1.30 -20.72
C ASN A 78 10.81 2.13 -20.98
N THR A 79 10.69 3.25 -21.71
CA THR A 79 11.80 4.21 -21.86
C THR A 79 11.91 5.17 -20.66
N LYS A 80 10.86 5.26 -19.84
CA LYS A 80 10.85 6.09 -18.63
C LYS A 80 11.28 5.29 -17.41
N PRO A 81 12.07 5.89 -16.49
CA PRO A 81 12.46 5.22 -15.26
C PRO A 81 11.25 5.11 -14.31
N PRO A 82 11.21 4.07 -13.46
CA PRO A 82 10.25 3.98 -12.36
C PRO A 82 10.23 5.23 -11.49
N GLN A 83 9.05 5.57 -10.97
CA GLN A 83 8.84 6.79 -10.19
C GLN A 83 8.29 6.45 -8.80
N PRO A 84 8.75 7.10 -7.73
CA PRO A 84 8.30 6.79 -6.37
C PRO A 84 6.80 7.06 -6.21
N LEU A 85 6.09 6.14 -5.58
CA LEU A 85 4.71 6.34 -5.10
C LEU A 85 4.72 6.88 -3.67
N PHE A 86 5.65 6.38 -2.85
CA PHE A 86 6.01 6.92 -1.54
C PHE A 86 7.29 6.24 -1.04
N LYS A 87 7.90 6.82 0.00
CA LYS A 87 9.00 6.20 0.74
C LYS A 87 8.73 6.28 2.24
N ILE A 88 8.82 5.16 2.94
CA ILE A 88 8.68 5.08 4.40
C ILE A 88 10.06 4.89 5.02
N TYR A 89 10.40 5.75 5.97
CA TYR A 89 11.61 5.67 6.78
C TYR A 89 11.27 5.17 8.17
N GLN A 90 12.15 4.38 8.76
CA GLN A 90 12.07 3.96 10.15
C GLN A 90 13.07 4.76 11.00
N TYR A 91 12.61 5.29 12.12
CA TYR A 91 13.41 6.06 13.07
C TYR A 91 13.25 5.50 14.48
N THR A 92 14.25 5.72 15.33
CA THR A 92 14.02 5.73 16.79
C THR A 92 13.25 6.99 17.18
N LYS A 93 12.58 7.00 18.34
CA LYS A 93 11.86 8.19 18.84
C LYS A 93 12.78 9.42 18.94
N THR A 94 14.00 9.22 19.43
CA THR A 94 15.01 10.28 19.57
C THR A 94 15.42 10.84 18.20
N ASN A 95 15.73 9.97 17.25
CA ASN A 95 16.14 10.39 15.91
C ASN A 95 15.01 11.08 15.15
N TRP A 96 13.77 10.64 15.38
CA TRP A 96 12.59 11.28 14.82
C TRP A 96 12.42 12.72 15.31
N ALA A 97 12.55 12.97 16.62
CA ALA A 97 12.47 14.31 17.18
C ALA A 97 13.49 15.27 16.55
N THR A 98 14.72 14.79 16.30
CA THR A 98 15.75 15.54 15.58
C THR A 98 15.40 15.75 14.10
N ALA A 99 14.90 14.72 13.42
CA ALA A 99 14.50 14.82 12.01
C ALA A 99 13.35 15.82 11.80
N GLN A 100 12.41 15.89 12.75
CA GLN A 100 11.34 16.88 12.83
C GLN A 100 11.82 18.31 13.08
N GLY A 101 13.12 18.56 13.24
CA GLY A 101 13.69 19.91 13.29
C GLY A 101 14.04 20.48 11.90
N SER A 102 14.16 19.65 10.86
CA SER A 102 14.64 20.07 9.54
C SER A 102 13.55 20.71 8.66
N SER A 103 13.86 21.80 7.96
CA SER A 103 12.89 22.59 7.18
C SER A 103 12.79 22.21 5.69
N SER A 104 13.14 20.99 5.29
CA SER A 104 13.09 20.57 3.88
C SER A 104 11.66 20.35 3.37
N LEU A 105 11.43 20.60 2.09
CA LEU A 105 10.14 20.37 1.41
C LEU A 105 9.76 18.88 1.38
N ASP A 106 10.75 17.98 1.37
CA ASP A 106 10.58 16.53 1.39
C ASP A 106 10.53 15.96 2.82
N ARG A 107 10.03 16.74 3.77
CA ARG A 107 9.99 16.31 5.17
C ARG A 107 9.13 15.04 5.29
N PRO A 108 9.68 13.94 5.87
CA PRO A 108 8.87 12.78 6.20
C PRO A 108 7.75 13.17 7.16
N LYS A 109 6.55 12.65 6.93
CA LYS A 109 5.37 12.91 7.77
C LYS A 109 5.07 11.67 8.58
N LEU A 110 4.73 11.85 9.86
CA LEU A 110 4.43 10.74 10.75
C LEU A 110 3.30 9.88 10.18
N VAL A 111 3.56 8.58 10.06
CA VAL A 111 2.55 7.59 9.65
C VAL A 111 2.16 6.73 10.83
N LYS A 112 3.13 6.29 11.62
CA LYS A 112 2.88 5.43 12.78
C LYS A 112 3.98 5.58 13.81
N SER A 113 3.60 5.51 15.08
CA SER A 113 4.54 5.56 16.20
C SER A 113 4.21 4.44 17.18
N GLY A 114 5.23 3.66 17.55
CA GLY A 114 5.18 2.59 18.55
C GLY A 114 6.53 2.55 19.27
N ASP A 115 7.20 1.40 19.29
CA ASP A 115 8.60 1.29 19.74
C ASP A 115 9.56 2.01 18.78
N VAL A 116 9.21 2.03 17.50
CA VAL A 116 9.86 2.78 16.42
C VAL A 116 8.87 3.78 15.81
N VAL A 117 9.40 4.75 15.07
CA VAL A 117 8.62 5.73 14.34
C VAL A 117 8.74 5.47 12.85
N TYR A 118 7.61 5.35 12.16
CA TYR A 118 7.55 5.29 10.70
C TYR A 118 7.05 6.63 10.17
N ALA A 119 7.80 7.19 9.22
CA ALA A 119 7.44 8.43 8.57
C ALA A 119 7.54 8.32 7.05
N ALA A 120 6.57 8.85 6.32
CA ALA A 120 6.49 8.75 4.87
C ALA A 120 6.79 10.08 4.18
N VAL A 121 7.52 9.99 3.07
CA VAL A 121 7.62 11.04 2.06
C VAL A 121 6.73 10.64 0.89
N LEU A 122 5.91 11.58 0.44
CA LEU A 122 5.00 11.44 -0.69
C LEU A 122 5.53 12.25 -1.89
N PRO A 123 5.26 11.82 -3.13
CA PRO A 123 5.54 12.63 -4.31
C PRO A 123 4.78 13.96 -4.23
N THR A 124 5.44 15.05 -4.62
CA THR A 124 4.86 16.41 -4.63
C THR A 124 4.08 16.72 -5.91
N ALA A 125 4.35 15.97 -6.99
CA ALA A 125 3.68 16.12 -8.28
C ALA A 125 3.64 14.79 -9.03
N ASN A 126 2.74 14.70 -10.01
CA ASN A 126 2.73 13.61 -10.99
C ASN A 126 3.84 13.85 -12.02
N PRO A 127 4.83 12.95 -12.18
CA PRO A 127 5.92 13.12 -13.13
C PRO A 127 5.52 12.84 -14.59
N TYR A 128 4.29 12.37 -14.83
CA TYR A 128 3.77 12.05 -16.16
C TYR A 128 2.71 13.07 -16.59
N ASP A 129 2.52 13.20 -17.90
CA ASP A 129 1.41 13.97 -18.47
C ASP A 129 0.06 13.36 -18.03
N PRO A 130 -0.83 14.13 -17.38
CA PRO A 130 -2.10 13.63 -16.81
C PRO A 130 -3.08 13.09 -17.86
N THR A 131 -2.89 13.42 -19.14
CA THR A 131 -3.74 12.92 -20.23
C THR A 131 -3.35 11.51 -20.69
N THR A 132 -2.13 11.06 -20.38
CA THR A 132 -1.58 9.76 -20.78
C THR A 132 -2.05 8.62 -19.87
N PRO A 133 -1.99 7.35 -20.34
CA PRO A 133 -2.29 6.18 -19.51
C PRO A 133 -1.42 6.11 -18.23
N ASP A 134 -0.12 6.42 -18.34
CA ASP A 134 0.78 6.45 -17.18
C ASP A 134 0.38 7.54 -16.19
N GLY A 135 0.11 8.76 -16.66
CA GLY A 135 -0.32 9.86 -15.78
C GLY A 135 -1.61 9.57 -15.04
N LYS A 136 -2.61 8.99 -15.72
CA LYS A 136 -3.88 8.58 -15.09
C LYS A 136 -3.68 7.44 -14.09
N THR A 137 -2.80 6.48 -14.41
CA THR A 137 -2.59 5.30 -13.55
C THR A 137 -1.77 5.67 -12.32
N TYR A 138 -0.66 6.37 -12.49
CA TYR A 138 0.16 6.89 -11.39
C TYR A 138 -0.69 7.72 -10.43
N ALA A 139 -1.51 8.66 -10.93
CA ALA A 139 -2.35 9.51 -10.09
C ALA A 139 -3.33 8.71 -9.21
N ARG A 140 -3.86 7.58 -9.68
CA ARG A 140 -4.73 6.69 -8.88
C ARG A 140 -3.96 5.88 -7.85
N MET A 141 -2.66 5.67 -8.06
CA MET A 141 -1.82 4.87 -7.17
C MET A 141 -1.16 5.71 -6.06
N VAL A 142 -1.08 7.04 -6.20
CA VAL A 142 -0.59 7.92 -5.13
C VAL A 142 -1.55 7.87 -3.95
N LEU A 143 -1.04 7.46 -2.79
CA LEU A 143 -1.80 7.39 -1.56
C LEU A 143 -1.65 8.65 -0.72
N THR A 144 -2.71 8.97 0.01
CA THR A 144 -2.64 9.90 1.13
C THR A 144 -1.91 9.26 2.32
N LEU A 145 -1.41 10.08 3.25
CA LEU A 145 -0.78 9.57 4.48
C LEU A 145 -1.70 8.68 5.30
N ASP A 146 -2.99 9.01 5.39
CA ASP A 146 -3.98 8.23 6.13
C ASP A 146 -4.17 6.83 5.51
N GLN A 147 -4.18 6.75 4.19
CA GLN A 147 -4.21 5.46 3.48
C GLN A 147 -2.94 4.65 3.75
N ILE A 148 -1.76 5.27 3.69
CA ILE A 148 -0.50 4.59 4.03
C ILE A 148 -0.54 4.07 5.47
N GLN A 149 -1.00 4.89 6.43
CA GLN A 149 -1.09 4.49 7.84
C GLN A 149 -1.99 3.26 8.03
N LYS A 150 -3.14 3.22 7.35
CA LYS A 150 -4.07 2.09 7.38
C LYS A 150 -3.51 0.83 6.74
N SER A 151 -2.63 0.98 5.75
CA SER A 151 -1.97 -0.14 5.08
C SER A 151 -0.79 -0.74 5.85
N ILE A 152 -0.27 -0.09 6.90
CA ILE A 152 0.86 -0.60 7.71
C ILE A 152 0.37 -1.50 8.85
N VAL A 153 0.64 -2.80 8.72
CA VAL A 153 0.37 -3.82 9.74
C VAL A 153 1.68 -4.20 10.42
N GLN A 154 1.79 -4.04 11.75
CA GLN A 154 2.99 -4.46 12.47
C GLN A 154 3.05 -5.98 12.56
N ARG A 155 4.25 -6.54 12.50
CA ARG A 155 4.49 -7.96 12.76
C ARG A 155 4.65 -8.22 14.25
#